data_AF-A0A2E9LLY5-F1
#
_entry.id   AF-A0A2E9LLY5-F1
#
_cell.length_a   1.000
_cell.length_b   1.000
_cell.length_c   1.000
_cell.angle_alpha   90.00
_cell.angle_beta   90.00
_cell.angle_gamma   90.00
#
_symmetry.space_group_name_H-M   'P 1'
#
loop_
_entity.id
_entity.type
_entity.pdbx_description
1 polymer ?
#
loop_
_entity_poly.entity_id
_entity_poly.type
_entity_poly.pdbx_seq_one_letter_code
_entity_poly.pdbx_strand_id
1 'polypeptide(L)' 'MMYLKECPKCHGDLISGEDVDGKFLSCIQCGYMRELPSEPQVDNAPYMNGETFVIDAPKAPRKRRKKAREAA' A
#
# COMPACT_ATOMS: atom_id res chain seq x y z
N MET A 1 -26.71 -1.16 1.14
CA MET A 1 -27.52 -0.34 0.21
C MET A 1 -28.05 -1.24 -0.91
N MET A 2 -29.26 -0.99 -1.39
CA MET A 2 -29.91 -1.77 -2.45
C MET A 2 -30.23 -0.83 -3.63
N TYR A 3 -29.90 -1.24 -4.84
CA TYR A 3 -30.03 -0.46 -6.07
C TYR A 3 -30.95 -1.19 -7.03
N LEU A 4 -32.11 -0.60 -7.34
CA LEU A 4 -33.14 -1.26 -8.13
C LEU A 4 -32.91 -1.03 -9.63
N LYS A 5 -33.06 -2.11 -10.42
CA LYS A 5 -32.92 -2.10 -11.89
C LYS A 5 -31.60 -1.55 -12.45
N GLU A 6 -30.55 -1.53 -11.64
CA GLU A 6 -29.26 -0.94 -12.02
C GLU A 6 -28.31 -1.97 -12.65
N CYS A 7 -28.70 -3.25 -12.72
CA CYS A 7 -27.86 -4.29 -13.31
C CYS A 7 -27.72 -4.11 -14.83
N PRO A 8 -26.50 -3.97 -15.38
CA PRO A 8 -26.28 -3.77 -16.81
C PRO A 8 -26.54 -5.04 -17.65
N LYS A 9 -26.61 -6.22 -17.00
CA LYS A 9 -26.88 -7.49 -17.70
C LYS A 9 -28.36 -7.82 -17.81
N CYS A 10 -29.10 -7.70 -16.71
CA CYS A 10 -30.49 -8.17 -16.63
C CYS A 10 -31.50 -7.10 -16.24
N HIS A 11 -31.07 -5.85 -15.99
CA HIS A 11 -31.91 -4.78 -15.44
C HIS A 11 -32.60 -5.16 -14.12
N GLY A 12 -31.96 -6.05 -13.37
CA GLY A 12 -32.32 -6.46 -12.02
C GLY A 12 -31.69 -5.60 -10.93
N ASP A 13 -31.89 -6.06 -9.70
CA ASP A 13 -31.48 -5.33 -8.51
C ASP A 13 -30.08 -5.74 -8.03
N LEU A 14 -29.31 -4.77 -7.54
CA LEU A 14 -27.96 -4.91 -7.03
C LEU A 14 -27.91 -4.62 -5.52
N ILE A 15 -27.23 -5.47 -4.76
CA ILE A 15 -26.93 -5.28 -3.34
C ILE A 15 -25.46 -4.84 -3.20
N SER A 16 -25.20 -3.86 -2.33
CA SER A 16 -23.84 -3.56 -1.88
C SER A 16 -23.40 -4.49 -0.73
N GLY A 17 -22.27 -5.15 -0.88
CA GLY A 17 -21.57 -5.88 0.18
C GLY A 17 -20.19 -5.28 0.47
N GLU A 18 -19.55 -5.75 1.52
CA GLU A 18 -18.19 -5.39 1.90
C GLU A 18 -17.47 -6.66 2.37
N ASP A 19 -16.33 -6.95 1.76
CA ASP A 19 -15.46 -8.09 2.05
C ASP A 19 -14.04 -7.58 2.38
N VAL A 20 -13.09 -8.51 2.59
CA VAL A 20 -11.68 -8.18 2.90
C VAL A 20 -11.02 -7.30 1.82
N ASP A 21 -11.46 -7.43 0.58
CA ASP A 21 -10.98 -6.67 -0.58
C ASP A 21 -11.70 -5.31 -0.75
N GLY A 22 -12.70 -5.02 0.09
CA GLY A 22 -13.45 -3.76 0.09
C GLY A 22 -14.90 -3.93 -0.33
N LYS A 23 -15.51 -2.83 -0.79
CA LYS A 23 -16.94 -2.79 -1.13
C LYS A 23 -17.19 -3.33 -2.53
N PHE A 24 -18.27 -4.08 -2.70
CA PHE A 24 -18.69 -4.62 -3.99
C PHE A 24 -20.20 -4.46 -4.18
N LEU A 25 -20.64 -4.52 -5.44
CA LEU A 25 -22.05 -4.63 -5.81
C LEU A 25 -22.28 -5.97 -6.49
N SER A 26 -23.34 -6.68 -6.09
CA SER A 26 -23.73 -7.98 -6.65
C SER A 26 -25.22 -8.00 -7.01
N CYS A 27 -25.55 -8.52 -8.19
CA CYS A 27 -26.93 -8.61 -8.66
C CYS A 27 -27.57 -9.91 -8.19
N ILE A 28 -28.71 -9.82 -7.50
CA ILE A 28 -29.41 -10.99 -6.96
C ILE A 28 -29.97 -11.87 -8.08
N GLN A 29 -30.38 -11.27 -9.20
CA GLN A 29 -31.12 -11.98 -10.24
C GLN A 29 -30.22 -12.76 -11.21
N CYS A 30 -29.05 -12.21 -11.56
CA CYS A 30 -28.15 -12.84 -12.55
C CYS A 30 -26.72 -13.07 -12.08
N GLY A 31 -26.39 -12.68 -10.84
CA GLY A 31 -25.05 -12.85 -10.27
C GLY A 31 -23.97 -11.91 -10.83
N TYR A 32 -24.34 -10.85 -11.56
CA TYR A 32 -23.38 -9.83 -11.99
C TYR A 32 -22.73 -9.16 -10.78
N MET A 33 -21.40 -9.14 -10.71
CA MET A 33 -20.64 -8.51 -9.63
C MET A 33 -19.66 -7.48 -10.17
N ARG A 34 -19.49 -6.37 -9.44
CA ARG A 34 -18.42 -5.40 -9.67
C ARG A 34 -17.88 -4.90 -8.34
N GLU A 35 -16.58 -4.67 -8.28
CA GLU A 35 -15.94 -4.01 -7.14
C GLU A 35 -16.24 -2.50 -7.20
N LEU A 36 -16.44 -1.89 -6.03
CA LEU A 36 -16.53 -0.45 -5.92
C LEU A 36 -15.15 0.04 -5.50
N PRO A 37 -14.62 1.10 -6.13
CA PRO A 37 -13.44 1.74 -5.62
C PRO A 37 -13.76 2.18 -4.18
N SER A 38 -13.15 1.53 -3.19
CA SER A 38 -13.00 2.14 -1.89
C SER A 38 -12.29 3.46 -2.15
N GLU A 39 -12.78 4.56 -1.58
CA GLU A 39 -12.03 5.82 -1.58
C GLU A 39 -10.56 5.47 -1.34
N PRO A 40 -9.62 5.98 -2.16
CA PRO A 40 -8.22 5.69 -1.92
C PRO A 40 -8.01 6.02 -0.46
N GLN A 41 -7.68 5.00 0.34
CA GLN A 41 -7.19 5.28 1.65
C GLN A 41 -6.05 6.23 1.36
N VAL A 42 -6.20 7.48 1.79
CA VAL A 42 -5.12 8.44 1.74
C VAL A 42 -4.18 7.90 2.80
N ASP A 43 -3.46 6.85 2.42
CA ASP A 43 -2.27 6.42 3.09
C ASP A 43 -1.47 7.71 3.10
N ASN A 44 -1.31 8.29 4.28
CA ASN A 44 -0.26 9.26 4.52
C ASN A 44 1.08 8.52 4.38
N ALA A 45 1.36 7.96 3.20
CA ALA A 45 2.57 7.32 2.80
C ALA A 45 3.35 8.36 1.99
N PRO A 46 4.25 9.13 2.63
CA PRO A 46 5.12 10.04 1.90
C PRO A 46 6.21 9.20 1.25
N TYR A 47 5.93 8.44 0.19
CA TYR A 47 7.01 7.77 -0.52
C TYR A 47 6.67 7.42 -1.98
N MET A 48 6.55 8.44 -2.83
CA MET A 48 6.88 8.30 -4.25
C MET A 48 7.57 9.57 -4.75
N ASN A 49 8.77 9.84 -4.20
CA ASN A 49 9.82 10.59 -4.89
C ASN A 49 11.14 9.87 -4.57
N GLY A 50 11.66 9.13 -5.55
CA GLY A 50 12.85 8.28 -5.40
C GLY A 50 14.16 9.05 -5.28
N GLU A 51 14.28 9.94 -4.29
CA GLU A 51 15.55 10.55 -3.92
C GLU A 51 16.18 9.71 -2.80
N THR A 52 17.04 8.78 -3.19
CA THR A 52 17.92 8.07 -2.25
C THR A 52 18.84 9.09 -1.58
N PHE A 53 18.56 9.43 -0.31
CA PHE A 53 19.50 10.20 0.51
C PHE A 53 20.65 9.29 0.93
N VAL A 54 21.79 9.42 0.23
CA VAL A 54 23.06 8.80 0.66
C VAL A 54 23.57 9.62 1.84
N ILE A 55 23.42 9.09 3.06
CA ILE A 55 24.04 9.69 4.24
C ILE A 55 25.52 9.28 4.22
N ASP A 56 26.40 10.22 3.87
CA ASP A 56 27.84 9.98 3.91
C ASP A 56 28.29 9.64 5.34
N ALA A 57 28.77 8.42 5.53
CA ALA A 57 29.32 7.98 6.80
C ALA A 57 30.60 8.77 7.11
N PRO A 58 30.73 9.40 8.30
CA PRO A 58 31.95 10.07 8.68
C PRO A 58 33.10 9.05 8.72
N LYS A 59 34.09 9.24 7.86
CA LYS A 59 35.29 8.39 7.81
C LYS A 59 35.99 8.45 9.16
N ALA A 60 35.95 7.35 9.91
CA ALA A 60 36.63 7.24 11.19
C ALA A 60 38.14 7.49 11.04
N PRO A 61 38.76 8.33 11.90
CA PRO A 61 40.19 8.54 11.84
C PRO A 61 40.92 7.25 12.25
N ARG A 62 41.74 6.72 11.35
CA ARG A 62 42.61 5.57 11.62
C ARG A 62 43.60 5.94 12.72
N LYS A 63 43.36 5.46 13.96
CA LYS A 63 44.36 5.55 15.03
C LYS A 63 45.60 4.73 14.63
N ARG A 64 46.72 5.41 14.37
CA ARG A 64 48.04 4.80 14.23
C ARG A 64 48.35 4.02 15.52
N ARG A 65 48.45 2.69 15.44
CA ARG A 65 48.99 1.86 16.53
C ARG A 65 50.43 2.31 16.79
N LYS A 66 50.69 2.95 17.94
CA LYS A 66 52.06 3.12 18.44
C LYS A 66 52.58 1.72 18.81
N LYS A 67 53.62 1.26 18.12
CA LYS A 67 54.42 0.10 18.54
C LYS A 67 55.05 0.45 19.89
N ALA A 68 54.64 -0.24 20.96
CA ALA A 68 55.42 -0.25 22.19
C ALA A 68 56.69 -1.04 21.89
N ARG A 69 57.84 -0.38 22.04
CA ARG A 69 59.15 -1.03 21.97
C ARG A 69 59.39 -1.65 23.35
N GLU A 70 59.50 -2.97 23.41
CA GLU A 70 59.96 -3.72 24.59
C GLU A 70 61.32 -3.17 25.05
N ALA A 71 61.46 -3.01 26.37
CA ALA A 71 62.72 -2.77 27.04
C ALA A 71 63.24 -4.10 27.58
N ALA A 72 64.48 -4.44 27.20
CA ALA A 72 65.32 -5.45 27.83
C ALA A 72 66.29 -4.77 28.79
#